data_AF-A0A255XLK7-F1
#
_entry.id   AF-A0A255XLK7-F1
#
_cell.length_a   1.000
_cell.length_b   1.000
_cell.length_c   1.000
_cell.angle_alpha   90.00
_cell.angle_beta   90.00
_cell.angle_gamma   90.00
#
_symmetry.space_group_name_H-M   'P 1'
#
loop_
_entity.id
_entity.type
_entity.pdbx_description
1 polymer ?
#
loop_
_entity_poly.entity_id
_entity_poly.type
_entity_poly.pdbx_seq_one_letter_code
_entity_poly.pdbx_strand_id
1 'polypeptide(L)'
;MGTGFALDARLAADTVAVADLPLCRVLLMKDARFPWLILVPRRAGVSEILDLAAADHAQLWAEITQAAAALRAETQPLKLNIGALGNIVRQLHVHIVARLDGDAAWPGPVWGSGTALPYDAPGLEALRARLAERLGG
;
A
#
# COMPACT_ATOMS: atom_id res chain seq x y z
N MET A 1 -5.55 -15.01 22.29
CA MET A 1 -4.54 -15.82 21.58
C MET A 1 -3.90 -14.91 20.55
N GLY A 2 -2.63 -14.57 20.73
CA GLY A 2 -1.93 -13.58 19.89
C GLY A 2 -1.89 -14.05 18.44
N THR A 3 -2.47 -13.26 17.56
CA THR A 3 -2.54 -13.50 16.12
C THR A 3 -1.12 -13.49 15.55
N GLY A 4 -0.63 -14.63 15.07
CA GLY A 4 0.74 -14.85 14.56
C GLY A 4 1.11 -14.08 13.29
N PHE A 5 0.51 -12.91 13.06
CA PHE A 5 0.88 -12.01 11.98
C PHE A 5 2.22 -11.35 12.31
N ALA A 6 3.18 -11.49 11.38
CA ALA A 6 4.41 -10.72 11.33
C ALA A 6 4.53 -10.13 9.92
N LEU A 7 4.89 -8.86 9.81
CA LEU A 7 5.13 -8.23 8.52
C LEU A 7 6.41 -8.81 7.91
N ASP A 8 6.36 -9.14 6.61
CA ASP A 8 7.53 -9.61 5.87
C ASP A 8 8.69 -8.60 5.99
N ALA A 9 9.91 -9.11 6.19
CA ALA A 9 11.08 -8.27 6.43
C ALA A 9 11.38 -7.31 5.27
N ARG A 10 11.09 -7.69 4.01
CA ARG A 10 11.28 -6.81 2.85
C ARG A 10 10.22 -5.72 2.82
N LEU A 11 8.96 -6.04 3.10
CA LEU A 11 7.92 -5.02 3.23
C LEU A 11 8.28 -4.04 4.36
N ALA A 12 8.76 -4.53 5.50
CA ALA A 12 9.23 -3.68 6.60
C ALA A 12 10.45 -2.81 6.19
N ALA A 13 11.38 -3.37 5.42
CA ALA A 13 12.56 -2.66 4.95
C ALA A 13 12.26 -1.62 3.87
N ASP A 14 11.24 -1.82 3.03
CA ASP A 14 10.95 -0.98 1.87
C ASP A 14 9.84 0.04 2.12
N THR A 15 9.19 0.00 3.28
CA THR A 15 8.04 0.86 3.58
C THR A 15 8.16 1.58 4.93
N VAL A 16 7.23 2.50 5.19
CA VAL A 16 6.93 3.06 6.51
C VAL A 16 5.45 2.85 6.85
N ALA A 17 5.13 2.62 8.12
CA ALA A 17 3.76 2.41 8.56
C ALA A 17 2.94 3.71 8.55
N VAL A 18 1.72 3.65 8.02
CA VAL A 18 0.78 4.79 7.96
C VAL A 18 -0.31 4.63 9.01
N ALA A 19 -1.04 3.51 8.96
CA ALA A 19 -2.17 3.23 9.84
C ALA A 19 -2.42 1.71 9.94
N ASP A 20 -3.16 1.30 10.96
CA ASP A 20 -3.72 -0.06 11.06
C ASP A 20 -5.25 0.05 10.96
N LEU A 21 -5.80 -0.34 9.81
CA LEU A 21 -7.25 -0.49 9.57
C LEU A 21 -7.75 -1.81 10.19
N PRO A 22 -9.06 -2.09 10.27
CA PRO A 22 -9.57 -3.31 10.92
C PRO A 22 -8.89 -4.62 10.49
N LEU A 23 -8.67 -4.81 9.19
CA LEU A 23 -7.97 -5.96 8.62
C LEU A 23 -6.52 -5.65 8.25
N CYS A 24 -6.26 -4.56 7.53
CA CYS A 24 -4.96 -4.31 6.91
C CYS A 24 -4.09 -3.35 7.71
N ARG A 25 -2.78 -3.65 7.75
CA ARG A 25 -1.77 -2.62 7.96
C ARG A 25 -1.59 -1.84 6.65
N VAL A 26 -1.66 -0.52 6.73
CA VAL A 26 -1.39 0.38 5.61
C VAL A 26 0.04 0.88 5.71
N LEU A 27 0.79 0.70 4.64
CA LEU A 27 2.18 1.06 4.50
C LEU A 27 2.35 2.05 3.35
N LEU A 28 3.35 2.92 3.45
CA LEU A 28 3.78 3.82 2.38
C LEU A 28 5.12 3.32 1.83
N MET A 29 5.19 3.04 0.53
CA MET A 29 6.41 2.61 -0.14
C MET A 29 7.46 3.73 -0.10
N LYS A 30 8.72 3.39 0.19
CA LYS A 30 9.85 4.33 0.16
C LYS A 30 10.40 4.54 -1.25
N ASP A 31 9.51 4.93 -2.16
CA ASP A 31 9.84 5.31 -3.53
C ASP A 31 9.11 6.60 -3.91
N ALA A 32 9.82 7.73 -3.82
CA ALA A 32 9.29 9.07 -4.04
C ALA A 32 8.83 9.34 -5.48
N ARG A 33 9.14 8.43 -6.43
CA ARG A 33 8.68 8.54 -7.82
C ARG A 33 7.16 8.45 -7.94
N PHE A 34 6.50 7.76 -7.01
CA PHE A 34 5.06 7.52 -7.05
C PHE A 34 4.45 7.59 -5.64
N PRO A 35 3.33 8.30 -5.43
CA PRO A 35 2.56 8.12 -4.20
C PRO A 35 1.96 6.71 -4.18
N TRP A 36 2.44 5.87 -3.25
CA TRP A 36 2.22 4.43 -3.31
C TRP A 36 1.94 3.82 -1.93
N LEU A 37 0.68 3.46 -1.70
CA LEU A 37 0.24 2.70 -0.54
C LEU A 37 0.30 1.19 -0.77
N ILE A 38 0.54 0.44 0.30
CA ILE A 38 0.46 -1.03 0.31
C ILE A 38 -0.41 -1.45 1.50
N LEU A 39 -1.44 -2.25 1.24
CA LEU A 39 -2.29 -2.85 2.27
C LEU A 39 -1.84 -4.28 2.51
N VAL A 40 -1.61 -4.63 3.77
CA VAL A 40 -1.20 -5.99 4.19
C VAL A 40 -2.24 -6.52 5.17
N PRO A 41 -3.12 -7.46 4.78
CA PRO A 41 -4.05 -8.11 5.69
C PRO A 41 -3.31 -8.74 6.87
N ARG A 42 -3.72 -8.41 8.10
CA ARG A 42 -3.08 -8.93 9.33
C ARG A 42 -3.59 -10.34 9.66
N ARG A 43 -3.31 -11.27 8.75
CA ARG A 43 -3.58 -12.71 8.85
C ARG A 43 -2.29 -13.49 8.63
N ALA A 44 -2.03 -14.49 9.47
CA ALA A 44 -0.84 -15.29 9.38
C ALA A 44 -0.93 -16.29 8.21
N GLY A 45 0.16 -16.46 7.46
CA GLY A 45 0.27 -17.51 6.43
C GLY A 45 -0.55 -17.28 5.16
N VAL A 46 -1.13 -16.10 4.97
CA VAL A 46 -1.92 -15.75 3.78
C VAL A 46 -1.01 -15.23 2.67
N SER A 47 -1.11 -15.86 1.49
CA SER A 47 -0.34 -15.47 0.29
C SER A 47 -1.21 -14.93 -0.83
N GLU A 48 -2.39 -15.50 -0.99
CA GLU A 48 -3.35 -15.16 -2.03
C GLU A 48 -4.61 -14.56 -1.42
N ILE A 49 -5.35 -13.76 -2.19
CA ILE A 49 -6.65 -13.23 -1.75
C ILE A 49 -7.58 -14.38 -1.37
N LEU A 50 -7.58 -15.47 -2.13
CA LEU A 50 -8.43 -16.64 -1.89
C LEU A 50 -8.14 -17.40 -0.60
N ASP A 51 -6.98 -17.16 0.04
CA ASP A 51 -6.64 -17.77 1.32
C ASP A 51 -7.38 -17.09 2.49
N LEU A 52 -7.99 -15.91 2.26
CA LEU A 52 -8.76 -15.17 3.25
C LEU A 52 -10.14 -15.80 3.47
N ALA A 53 -10.70 -15.58 4.65
CA ALA A 53 -12.09 -15.90 4.91
C ALA A 53 -13.01 -14.98 4.10
N ALA A 54 -14.22 -15.45 3.77
CA ALA A 54 -15.18 -14.66 2.99
C ALA A 54 -15.50 -13.27 3.60
N ALA A 55 -15.54 -13.18 4.94
CA ALA A 55 -15.69 -11.90 5.63
C ALA A 55 -14.50 -10.96 5.43
N ASP A 56 -13.28 -11.51 5.39
CA ASP A 56 -12.06 -10.74 5.15
C ASP A 56 -11.95 -10.29 3.67
N HIS A 57 -12.55 -11.01 2.71
CA HIS A 57 -12.64 -10.51 1.31
C HIS A 57 -13.39 -9.19 1.22
N ALA A 58 -14.58 -9.14 1.84
CA ALA A 58 -15.40 -7.94 1.83
C ALA A 58 -14.70 -6.78 2.57
N GLN A 59 -14.09 -7.08 3.72
CA GLN A 59 -13.33 -6.11 4.50
C GLN A 59 -12.11 -5.58 3.73
N LEU A 60 -11.35 -6.45 3.06
CA LEU A 60 -10.22 -6.07 2.21
C LEU A 60 -10.67 -5.10 1.11
N TRP A 61 -11.78 -5.38 0.43
CA TRP A 61 -12.29 -4.51 -0.63
C TRP A 61 -12.73 -3.13 -0.11
N ALA A 62 -13.36 -3.09 1.06
CA ALA A 62 -13.73 -1.85 1.73
C ALA A 62 -12.48 -1.01 2.06
N GLU A 63 -11.44 -1.64 2.60
CA GLU A 63 -10.18 -0.97 2.96
C GLU A 63 -9.38 -0.52 1.74
N ILE A 64 -9.35 -1.32 0.66
CA ILE A 64 -8.77 -0.90 -0.63
C ILE A 64 -9.45 0.38 -1.12
N THR A 65 -10.79 0.43 -1.05
CA THR A 65 -11.56 1.60 -1.50
C THR A 65 -11.30 2.82 -0.61
N GLN A 66 -11.24 2.64 0.71
CA GLN A 66 -10.91 3.69 1.66
C GLN A 66 -9.51 4.27 1.40
N ALA A 67 -8.50 3.42 1.27
CA ALA A 67 -7.13 3.85 1.02
C ALA A 67 -6.93 4.47 -0.36
N ALA A 68 -7.59 3.95 -1.39
CA ALA A 68 -7.64 4.55 -2.72
C ALA A 68 -8.25 5.95 -2.70
N ALA A 69 -9.35 6.16 -1.96
CA ALA A 69 -9.98 7.46 -1.82
C ALA A 69 -9.08 8.46 -1.07
N ALA A 70 -8.44 8.03 0.02
CA ALA A 70 -7.48 8.85 0.76
C ALA A 70 -6.29 9.28 -0.12
N LEU A 71 -5.68 8.32 -0.83
CA LEU A 71 -4.56 8.60 -1.73
C LEU A 71 -4.97 9.53 -2.88
N ARG A 72 -6.17 9.34 -3.45
CA ARG A 72 -6.71 10.21 -4.50
C ARG A 72 -6.91 11.64 -4.01
N ALA A 73 -7.44 11.81 -2.80
CA ALA A 73 -7.65 13.14 -2.22
C ALA A 73 -6.33 13.88 -1.97
N GLU A 74 -5.28 13.17 -1.56
CA GLU A 74 -3.96 13.74 -1.31
C GLU A 74 -3.18 14.10 -2.58
N THR A 75 -3.37 13.36 -3.67
CA THR A 75 -2.45 13.40 -4.81
C THR A 75 -3.10 13.83 -6.12
N GLN A 76 -4.43 13.90 -6.17
CA GLN A 76 -5.22 14.25 -7.36
C GLN A 76 -4.72 13.55 -8.64
N PRO A 77 -4.53 12.22 -8.62
CA PRO A 77 -3.90 11.51 -9.71
C PRO A 77 -4.81 11.46 -10.93
N LEU A 78 -4.20 11.31 -12.10
CA LEU A 78 -4.94 11.02 -13.33
C LEU A 78 -5.61 9.64 -13.24
N LYS A 79 -4.94 8.67 -12.62
CA LYS A 79 -5.45 7.29 -12.45
C LYS A 79 -4.91 6.64 -11.19
N LEU A 80 -5.67 5.71 -10.62
CA LEU A 80 -5.16 4.76 -9.62
C LEU A 80 -4.86 3.41 -10.28
N ASN A 81 -3.73 2.80 -9.92
CA ASN A 81 -3.43 1.40 -10.21
C ASN A 81 -3.53 0.60 -8.92
N ILE A 82 -4.24 -0.52 -8.97
CA ILE A 82 -4.44 -1.41 -7.83
C ILE A 82 -4.06 -2.82 -8.27
N GLY A 83 -3.24 -3.51 -7.48
CA GLY A 83 -2.79 -4.86 -7.82
C GLY A 83 -2.30 -5.67 -6.62
N ALA A 84 -2.70 -6.94 -6.57
CA ALA A 84 -2.08 -7.96 -5.73
C ALA A 84 -1.22 -8.83 -6.64
N LEU A 85 0.10 -8.82 -6.43
CA LEU A 85 1.06 -9.52 -7.31
C LEU A 85 1.78 -10.65 -6.58
N GLY A 86 2.61 -10.32 -5.58
CA GLY A 86 3.22 -11.33 -4.70
C GLY A 86 4.40 -12.14 -5.27
N ASN A 87 4.88 -11.85 -6.49
CA ASN A 87 5.95 -12.65 -7.11
C ASN A 87 7.32 -12.56 -6.38
N ILE A 88 7.60 -11.51 -5.60
CA ILE A 88 8.87 -11.38 -4.85
C ILE A 88 8.66 -11.61 -3.36
N VAL A 89 7.66 -10.96 -2.76
CA VAL A 89 7.20 -11.17 -1.39
C VAL A 89 5.89 -11.92 -1.43
N ARG A 90 5.84 -13.12 -0.84
CA ARG A 90 4.66 -13.99 -0.90
C ARG A 90 3.55 -13.61 0.06
N GLN A 91 3.85 -12.94 1.17
CA GLN A 91 2.83 -12.45 2.08
C GLN A 91 1.85 -11.56 1.30
N LEU A 92 0.56 -11.84 1.40
CA LEU A 92 -0.47 -11.10 0.66
C LEU A 92 -0.35 -9.61 0.96
N HIS A 93 -0.26 -8.83 -0.11
CA HIS A 93 -0.29 -7.39 -0.05
C HIS A 93 -0.90 -6.82 -1.34
N VAL A 94 -1.59 -5.69 -1.19
CA VAL A 94 -2.27 -5.00 -2.29
C VAL A 94 -1.65 -3.63 -2.47
N HIS A 95 -1.11 -3.38 -3.65
CA HIS A 95 -0.58 -2.08 -4.04
C HIS A 95 -1.71 -1.15 -4.45
N ILE A 96 -1.62 0.13 -4.06
CA ILE A 96 -2.48 1.22 -4.51
C ILE A 96 -1.56 2.39 -4.88
N VAL A 97 -1.48 2.69 -6.18
CA VAL A 97 -0.51 3.64 -6.73
C VAL A 97 -1.25 4.78 -7.42
N ALA A 98 -0.94 6.01 -7.05
CA ALA A 98 -1.38 7.20 -7.74
C ALA A 98 -0.50 7.45 -8.97
N ARG A 99 -1.12 7.52 -10.15
CA ARG A 99 -0.47 7.72 -11.45
C ARG A 99 -0.73 9.14 -11.95
N LEU A 100 0.32 9.81 -12.36
CA LEU A 100 0.32 11.17 -12.87
C LEU A 100 0.75 11.14 -14.34
N ASP A 101 0.30 12.12 -15.13
CA ASP A 101 0.76 12.24 -16.51
C ASP A 101 2.27 12.52 -16.53
N GLY A 102 3.02 11.79 -17.36
CA GLY A 102 4.47 11.89 -17.41
C GLY A 102 5.22 11.38 -16.17
N ASP A 103 4.58 10.61 -15.27
CA ASP A 103 5.30 9.95 -14.19
C ASP A 103 6.37 8.99 -14.71
N ALA A 104 7.32 8.60 -13.84
CA ALA A 104 8.53 7.88 -14.23
C ALA A 104 8.30 6.52 -14.93
N ALA A 105 7.07 6.00 -14.94
CA ALA A 105 6.71 4.76 -15.61
C ALA A 105 5.50 4.89 -16.56
N TRP A 106 4.97 6.08 -16.80
CA TRP A 106 3.78 6.26 -17.63
C TRP A 106 4.02 5.86 -19.10
N PRO A 107 3.11 5.14 -19.78
CA PRO A 107 1.83 4.57 -19.30
C PRO A 107 1.96 3.13 -18.76
N GLY A 108 3.17 2.59 -18.68
CA GLY A 108 3.45 1.25 -18.19
C GLY A 108 3.25 1.06 -16.67
N PRO A 109 3.43 -0.17 -16.18
CA PRO A 109 3.37 -0.47 -14.76
C PRO A 109 4.57 0.11 -13.99
N VAL A 110 4.36 0.47 -12.72
CA VAL A 110 5.45 0.93 -11.84
C VAL A 110 6.33 -0.22 -11.36
N TRP A 111 5.79 -1.44 -11.28
CA TRP A 111 6.50 -2.62 -10.78
C TRP A 111 7.61 -3.02 -11.75
N GLY A 112 8.86 -3.04 -11.26
CA GLY A 112 10.03 -3.38 -12.07
C GLY A 112 10.49 -2.25 -13.01
N SER A 113 9.88 -1.07 -12.94
CA SER A 113 10.32 0.09 -13.73
C SER A 113 11.31 0.94 -12.95
N GLY A 114 12.52 1.12 -13.50
CA GLY A 114 13.56 1.99 -12.97
C GLY A 114 14.04 1.64 -11.54
N THR A 115 14.71 2.59 -10.89
CA THR A 115 15.23 2.45 -9.52
C THR A 115 14.47 3.39 -8.58
N ALA A 116 14.13 2.91 -7.38
CA ALA A 116 13.44 3.70 -6.37
C ALA A 116 14.24 4.96 -6.00
N LEU A 117 13.55 6.09 -5.86
CA LEU A 117 14.16 7.33 -5.37
C LEU A 117 13.75 7.55 -3.91
N PRO A 118 14.70 7.93 -3.02
CA PRO A 118 14.35 8.21 -1.64
C PRO A 118 13.50 9.48 -1.55
N TYR A 119 12.56 9.48 -0.61
CA TYR A 119 11.94 10.73 -0.16
C TYR A 119 12.96 11.57 0.61
N ASP A 120 12.77 12.89 0.59
CA ASP A 120 13.30 13.71 1.68
C ASP A 120 12.56 13.35 2.97
N ALA A 121 13.29 13.27 4.10
CA ALA A 121 12.70 12.81 5.35
C ALA A 121 11.47 13.64 5.81
N PRO A 122 11.48 14.99 5.72
CA PRO A 122 10.30 15.80 6.03
C PRO A 122 9.12 15.53 5.10
N GLY A 123 9.36 15.39 3.79
CA GLY A 123 8.34 15.12 2.78
C GLY A 123 7.68 13.76 2.97
N LEU A 124 8.47 12.73 3.29
CA LEU A 124 7.96 11.41 3.65
C LEU A 124 7.01 11.49 4.84
N GLU A 125 7.46 12.12 5.91
CA GLU A 125 6.70 12.22 7.16
C GLU A 125 5.43 13.05 7.00
N ALA A 126 5.50 14.15 6.26
CA ALA A 126 4.34 14.99 5.97
C ALA A 126 3.28 14.24 5.15
N LEU A 127 3.68 13.48 4.12
CA LEU A 127 2.76 12.66 3.34
C LEU A 127 2.16 11.53 4.19
N ARG A 128 3.01 10.84 4.96
CA ARG A 128 2.58 9.77 5.89
C ARG A 128 1.53 10.28 6.87
N ALA A 129 1.76 11.44 7.48
CA ALA A 129 0.85 12.04 8.47
C ALA A 129 -0.52 12.41 7.86
N ARG A 130 -0.54 13.09 6.69
CA ARG A 130 -1.81 13.44 6.02
C ARG A 130 -2.61 12.21 5.60
N LEU A 131 -1.93 11.17 5.13
CA LEU A 131 -2.58 9.90 4.80
C LEU A 131 -3.13 9.20 6.05
N ALA A 132 -2.38 9.20 7.15
CA ALA A 132 -2.84 8.63 8.42
C ALA A 132 -4.10 9.34 8.94
N GLU A 133 -4.12 10.68 8.93
CA GLU A 133 -5.28 11.48 9.33
C GLU A 133 -6.54 11.10 8.53
N ARG A 134 -6.43 10.99 7.20
CA ARG A 134 -7.54 10.61 6.32
C ARG A 134 -8.02 9.17 6.48
N LEU A 135 -7.14 8.28 6.91
CA LEU A 135 -7.47 6.88 7.15
C LEU A 135 -8.12 6.65 8.52
N GLY A 136 -8.31 7.71 9.31
CA GLY A 136 -8.92 7.68 10.62
C GLY A 136 -7.88 7.65 11.71
N GLY A 137 -7.13 8.75 11.87
CA GLY A 137 -6.30 8.99 13.05
C GLY A 137 -7.04 8.71 14.36
#